data_AF-A0A7V9UWE0-F1
#
_entry.id   AF-A0A7V9UWE0-F1
#
_cell.length_a   1.000
_cell.length_b   1.000
_cell.length_c   1.000
_cell.angle_alpha   90.00
_cell.angle_beta   90.00
_cell.angle_gamma   90.00
#
_symmetry.space_group_name_H-M   'P 1'
#
loop_
_entity.id
_entity.type
_entity.pdbx_description
1 polymer ?
#
loop_
_entity_poly.entity_id
_entity_poly.type
_entity_poly.pdbx_seq_one_letter_code
_entity_poly.pdbx_strand_id
1 'polypeptide(L)'
;TADAIANYRSSGTSLTLNNYNGDEAIPRLISRTIGWSSENLSGNVKIELSRDGGANWETLIADTINDGSEVIRIFGRPTRQARLRIVSLDNPIVSDSSVKNISIR
;
A
#
# COMPACT_ATOMS: atom_id res chain seq x y z
N THR A 1 -11.25 -42.60 -10.20
CA THR A 1 -10.48 -41.70 -11.08
C THR A 1 -10.87 -40.28 -10.76
N ALA A 2 -10.17 -39.72 -9.78
CA ALA A 2 -10.32 -38.37 -9.24
C ALA A 2 -8.94 -38.07 -8.61
N ASP A 3 -8.31 -36.92 -8.71
CA ASP A 3 -8.80 -35.55 -8.81
C ASP A 3 -7.86 -34.78 -9.73
N ALA A 4 -8.43 -33.93 -10.60
CA ALA A 4 -7.66 -32.92 -11.29
C ALA A 4 -7.10 -31.96 -10.22
N ILE A 5 -5.79 -32.05 -10.00
CA ILE A 5 -5.03 -31.17 -9.12
C ILE A 5 -5.37 -29.73 -9.52
N ALA A 6 -5.94 -28.99 -8.58
CA ALA A 6 -6.31 -27.59 -8.75
C ALA A 6 -5.06 -26.78 -9.09
N ASN A 7 -4.80 -26.59 -10.39
CA ASN A 7 -4.00 -25.47 -10.86
C ASN A 7 -4.82 -24.20 -10.65
N TYR A 8 -4.81 -23.67 -9.42
CA TYR A 8 -5.06 -22.26 -9.18
C TYR A 8 -3.95 -21.50 -9.92
N ARG A 9 -4.17 -21.28 -11.22
CA ARG A 9 -3.57 -20.16 -11.90
C ARG A 9 -4.07 -18.93 -11.16
N SER A 10 -3.24 -18.37 -10.29
CA SER A 10 -3.40 -16.99 -9.82
C SER A 10 -3.30 -16.10 -11.07
N SER A 11 -4.41 -15.97 -11.78
CA SER A 11 -4.57 -15.04 -12.91
C SER A 11 -5.47 -13.88 -12.49
N GLY A 12 -5.42 -13.50 -11.21
CA GLY A 12 -6.08 -12.32 -10.69
C GLY A 12 -5.19 -11.10 -10.85
N THR A 13 -5.80 -9.93 -11.05
CA THR A 13 -5.13 -8.65 -10.86
C THR A 13 -4.81 -8.46 -9.38
N SER A 14 -3.56 -8.14 -9.05
CA SER A 14 -3.11 -7.97 -7.67
C SER A 14 -2.23 -6.74 -7.48
N LEU A 15 -2.22 -6.24 -6.25
CA LEU A 15 -1.36 -5.17 -5.77
C LEU A 15 -1.01 -5.52 -4.32
N THR A 16 0.26 -5.46 -3.97
CA THR A 16 0.77 -5.88 -2.65
C THR A 16 1.80 -4.89 -2.15
N LEU A 17 1.58 -4.31 -0.97
CA LEU A 17 2.53 -3.44 -0.30
C LEU A 17 3.64 -4.30 0.33
N ASN A 18 4.90 -4.04 -0.01
CA ASN A 18 6.02 -4.90 0.37
C ASN A 18 6.69 -4.47 1.70
N ASN A 19 6.52 -3.22 2.11
CA ASN A 19 7.13 -2.68 3.32
C ASN A 19 6.14 -1.89 4.18
N TYR A 20 6.51 -1.61 5.43
CA TYR A 20 5.65 -0.94 6.40
C TYR A 20 4.40 -1.76 6.77
N ASN A 21 4.56 -3.08 6.89
CA ASN A 21 3.49 -4.03 7.20
C ASN A 21 3.42 -4.41 8.69
N GLY A 22 4.27 -3.84 9.54
CA GLY A 22 4.45 -4.21 10.93
C GLY A 22 4.58 -3.02 11.88
N ASP A 23 5.39 -3.20 12.92
CA ASP A 23 5.63 -2.20 13.97
C ASP A 23 6.73 -1.18 13.56
N GLU A 24 6.99 -1.01 12.26
CA GLU A 24 7.96 -0.05 11.76
C GLU A 24 7.54 1.39 12.07
N ALA A 25 8.49 2.29 11.85
CA ALA A 25 8.19 3.69 11.93
C ALA A 25 8.80 4.53 10.83
N ILE A 26 8.04 5.55 10.49
CA ILE A 26 8.38 6.52 9.48
C ILE A 26 8.62 7.85 10.19
N PRO A 27 9.87 8.36 10.17
CA PRO A 27 10.14 9.70 10.66
C PRO A 27 9.45 10.72 9.75
N ARG A 28 8.84 11.72 10.37
CA ARG A 28 8.23 12.86 9.70
C ARG A 28 9.32 13.70 9.06
N LEU A 29 8.97 14.37 7.96
CA LEU A 29 9.84 15.29 7.24
C LEU A 29 11.13 14.66 6.68
N ILE A 30 11.25 13.33 6.68
CA ILE A 30 12.36 12.60 6.06
C ILE A 30 11.79 11.72 4.97
N SER A 31 12.40 11.77 3.78
CA SER A 31 11.99 10.96 2.65
C SER A 31 12.21 9.48 2.95
N ARG A 32 11.22 8.67 2.61
CA ARG A 32 11.25 7.21 2.74
C ARG A 32 10.65 6.58 1.50
N THR A 33 11.21 5.44 1.10
CA THR A 33 10.71 4.68 -0.04
C THR A 33 9.65 3.70 0.42
N ILE A 34 8.47 3.77 -0.17
CA ILE A 34 7.51 2.66 -0.14
C ILE A 34 7.76 1.77 -1.35
N GLY A 35 7.54 0.47 -1.20
CA GLY A 35 7.67 -0.50 -2.29
C GLY A 35 6.46 -1.40 -2.37
N TRP A 36 6.07 -1.78 -3.58
CA TRP A 36 4.95 -2.66 -3.83
C TRP A 36 5.22 -3.56 -5.04
N SER A 37 4.43 -4.63 -5.15
CA SER A 37 4.42 -5.54 -6.29
C SER A 37 3.01 -5.55 -6.88
N SER A 38 2.88 -5.72 -8.20
CA SER A 38 1.58 -5.88 -8.84
C SER A 38 1.63 -6.95 -9.92
N GLU A 39 0.50 -7.61 -10.15
CA GLU A 39 0.34 -8.59 -11.22
C GLU A 39 -0.90 -8.25 -12.04
N ASN A 40 -0.77 -8.27 -13.36
CA ASN A 40 -1.87 -7.98 -14.30
C ASN A 40 -2.61 -6.66 -14.00
N LEU A 41 -1.90 -5.66 -13.49
CA LEU A 41 -2.42 -4.34 -13.15
C LEU A 41 -1.75 -3.27 -14.01
N SER A 42 -2.53 -2.61 -14.85
CA SER A 42 -2.11 -1.43 -15.62
C SER A 42 -2.47 -0.13 -14.91
N GLY A 43 -1.99 0.98 -15.46
CA GLY A 43 -2.31 2.32 -14.98
C GLY A 43 -1.46 2.74 -13.78
N ASN A 44 -1.93 3.80 -13.12
CA ASN A 44 -1.24 4.44 -12.01
C ASN A 44 -1.86 4.02 -10.67
N VAL A 45 -1.12 4.26 -9.59
CA VAL A 45 -1.57 4.04 -8.22
C VAL A 45 -1.57 5.34 -7.44
N LYS A 46 -2.41 5.41 -6.41
CA LYS A 46 -2.36 6.44 -5.37
C LYS A 46 -1.89 5.85 -4.06
N ILE A 47 -1.28 6.69 -3.24
CA ILE A 47 -0.74 6.34 -1.92
C ILE A 47 -1.45 7.17 -0.87
N GLU A 48 -1.98 6.49 0.14
CA GLU A 48 -2.76 7.10 1.21
C GLU A 48 -2.20 6.71 2.58
N LEU A 49 -2.38 7.60 3.54
CA LEU A 49 -2.01 7.43 4.93
C LEU A 49 -3.27 7.56 5.78
N SER A 50 -3.45 6.67 6.74
CA SER A 50 -4.37 6.87 7.85
C SER A 50 -3.56 7.21 9.09
N ARG A 51 -4.13 8.01 10.00
CA ARG A 51 -3.54 8.30 11.33
C ARG A 51 -4.33 7.73 12.49
N ASP A 52 -5.43 7.05 12.19
CA ASP A 52 -6.48 6.60 13.12
C ASP A 52 -6.88 5.13 12.88
N GLY A 53 -5.91 4.30 12.49
CA GLY A 53 -6.08 2.86 12.36
C GLY A 53 -6.87 2.42 11.14
N GLY A 54 -7.03 3.29 10.13
CA GLY A 54 -7.73 3.03 8.88
C GLY A 54 -9.15 3.57 8.80
N ALA A 55 -9.59 4.36 9.80
CA ALA A 55 -10.93 4.96 9.80
C ALA A 55 -11.02 6.13 8.81
N ASN A 56 -9.98 6.97 8.73
CA ASN A 56 -9.86 8.04 7.75
C ASN A 56 -8.53 7.94 7.00
N TRP A 57 -8.55 8.33 5.73
CA TRP A 57 -7.41 8.25 4.82
C TRP A 57 -7.13 9.62 4.19
N GLU A 58 -5.90 10.11 4.33
CA GLU A 58 -5.36 11.28 3.63
C GLU A 58 -4.50 10.84 2.45
N THR A 59 -4.58 11.55 1.33
CA THR A 59 -3.76 11.28 0.15
C THR A 59 -2.35 11.84 0.36
N LEU A 60 -1.33 10.99 0.26
CA LEU A 60 0.07 11.40 0.24
C LEU A 60 0.53 11.69 -1.19
N ILE A 61 0.22 10.78 -2.13
CA ILE A 61 0.51 10.90 -3.55
C ILE A 61 -0.77 10.53 -4.30
N ALA A 62 -1.28 11.46 -5.09
CA ALA A 62 -2.56 11.28 -5.77
C ALA A 62 -2.46 10.42 -7.03
N ASP A 63 -1.29 10.41 -7.66
CA ASP A 63 -1.01 9.72 -8.92
C ASP A 63 0.49 9.46 -9.03
N THR A 64 0.87 8.19 -9.14
CA THR A 64 2.22 7.75 -9.51
C THR A 64 2.17 6.49 -10.36
N ILE A 65 3.20 6.29 -11.17
CA ILE A 65 3.32 5.13 -12.06
C ILE A 65 3.36 3.86 -11.22
N ASN A 66 2.66 2.81 -11.65
CA ASN A 66 2.75 1.49 -11.04
C ASN A 66 4.07 0.77 -11.41
N ASP A 67 5.22 1.32 -11.00
CA ASP A 67 6.56 0.79 -11.29
C ASP A 67 7.20 0.04 -10.10
N GLY A 68 6.49 -0.04 -8.97
CA GLY A 68 6.84 -0.84 -7.81
C GLY A 68 7.45 -0.05 -6.65
N SER A 69 7.70 1.26 -6.77
CA SER A 69 8.17 2.06 -5.64
C SER A 69 7.93 3.56 -5.78
N GLU A 70 7.79 4.25 -4.65
CA GLU A 70 7.66 5.70 -4.63
C GLU A 70 8.34 6.29 -3.39
N VAL A 71 8.85 7.52 -3.50
CA VAL A 71 9.44 8.23 -2.37
C VAL A 71 8.39 9.14 -1.73
N ILE A 72 8.05 8.84 -0.48
CA ILE A 72 7.10 9.64 0.29
C ILE A 72 7.79 10.49 1.35
N ARG A 73 7.17 11.62 1.69
CA ARG A 73 7.54 12.46 2.83
C ARG A 73 6.29 12.80 3.63
N ILE A 74 6.23 12.34 4.88
CA ILE A 74 5.06 12.50 5.73
C ILE A 74 5.17 13.80 6.55
N PHE A 75 4.14 14.65 6.42
CA PHE A 75 3.94 15.86 7.22
C PHE A 75 2.91 15.61 8.33
N GLY A 76 2.42 16.64 9.02
CA GLY A 76 1.30 16.51 9.97
C GLY A 76 1.70 15.96 11.35
N ARG A 77 0.75 15.38 12.11
CA ARG A 77 0.93 15.01 13.53
C ARG A 77 1.46 13.59 13.72
N PRO A 78 2.34 13.30 14.70
CA PRO A 78 2.77 11.93 15.00
C PRO A 78 1.60 11.07 15.49
N THR A 79 1.69 9.76 15.28
CA THR A 79 0.68 8.77 15.72
C THR A 79 1.30 7.38 15.79
N ARG A 80 0.76 6.51 16.64
CA ARG A 80 1.10 5.07 16.68
C ARG A 80 0.05 4.20 15.98
N GLN A 81 -0.97 4.83 15.42
CA GLN A 81 -2.09 4.18 14.75
C GLN A 81 -2.08 4.47 13.25
N ALA A 82 -0.90 4.73 12.67
CA ALA A 82 -0.85 5.00 11.24
C ALA A 82 -1.01 3.73 10.43
N ARG A 83 -1.58 3.85 9.24
CA ARG A 83 -1.61 2.79 8.23
C ARG A 83 -1.29 3.37 6.87
N LEU A 84 -0.57 2.63 6.04
CA LEU A 84 -0.36 2.98 4.64
C LEU A 84 -1.28 2.14 3.75
N ARG A 85 -1.74 2.72 2.65
CA ARG A 85 -2.52 2.02 1.62
C ARG A 85 -2.07 2.47 0.25
N ILE A 86 -2.02 1.52 -0.66
CA ILE A 86 -1.84 1.73 -2.09
C ILE A 86 -3.11 1.29 -2.80
N VAL A 87 -3.57 2.07 -3.78
CA VAL A 87 -4.83 1.82 -4.48
C VAL A 87 -4.61 2.05 -5.97
N SER A 88 -5.03 1.13 -6.83
CA SER A 88 -5.09 1.38 -8.27
C SER A 88 -6.07 2.51 -8.59
N LEU A 89 -5.67 3.42 -9.48
CA LEU A 89 -6.56 4.48 -9.96
C LEU A 89 -7.60 3.97 -10.96
N ASP A 90 -7.22 3.00 -11.80
CA ASP A 90 -8.12 2.41 -12.80
C ASP A 90 -9.08 1.37 -12.19
N ASN A 91 -8.64 0.67 -11.14
CA ASN A 91 -9.41 -0.37 -10.48
C ASN A 91 -9.33 -0.28 -8.95
N PRO A 92 -10.08 0.62 -8.29
CA PRO A 92 -9.93 0.91 -6.86
C PRO A 92 -10.22 -0.26 -5.90
N ILE A 93 -10.86 -1.34 -6.36
CA ILE A 93 -11.00 -2.57 -5.56
C ILE A 93 -9.68 -3.34 -5.45
N VAL A 94 -8.72 -3.08 -6.35
CA VAL A 94 -7.34 -3.58 -6.28
C VAL A 94 -6.53 -2.59 -5.46
N SER A 95 -6.37 -2.93 -4.19
CA SER A 95 -5.65 -2.14 -3.20
C SER A 95 -5.00 -3.05 -2.17
N ASP A 96 -3.96 -2.57 -1.52
CA ASP A 96 -3.40 -3.23 -0.35
C ASP A 96 -2.98 -2.20 0.71
N SER A 97 -2.94 -2.64 1.96
CA SER A 97 -2.62 -1.79 3.10
C SER A 97 -1.72 -2.49 4.09
N SER A 98 -1.00 -1.69 4.88
CA SER A 98 -0.19 -2.17 5.99
C SER A 98 -0.98 -3.11 6.90
N VAL A 99 -0.48 -4.33 7.11
CA VAL A 99 -1.15 -5.37 7.91
C VAL A 99 -1.33 -4.95 9.37
N LYS A 100 -0.39 -4.18 9.92
CA LYS A 100 -0.44 -3.61 11.28
C LYS A 100 -0.35 -2.09 11.26
N ASN A 101 -0.59 -1.50 12.43
CA ASN A 101 -0.37 -0.08 12.63
C ASN A 101 1.14 0.21 12.71
N ILE A 102 1.58 1.20 11.94
CA ILE A 102 2.92 1.76 12.00
C ILE A 102 2.96 3.02 12.87
N SER A 103 4.16 3.43 13.27
CA SER A 103 4.37 4.68 14.01
C SER A 103 4.90 5.81 13.13
N ILE A 104 4.24 6.96 13.14
CA ILE A 104 4.75 8.22 12.58
C ILE A 104 5.38 9.03 13.71
N ARG A 105 6.67 9.36 13.58
CA ARG A 105 7.48 10.01 14.63
C ARG A 105 7.99 11.38 14.19
#